data_AF-A0A952Q8E0-F1
#
_entry.id   AF-A0A952Q8E0-F1
#
_cell.length_a   1.000
_cell.length_b   1.000
_cell.length_c   1.000
_cell.angle_alpha   90.00
_cell.angle_beta   90.00
_cell.angle_gamma   90.00
#
_symmetry.space_group_name_H-M   'P 1'
#
loop_
_entity.id
_entity.type
_entity.pdbx_description
1 polymer ?
#
loop_
_entity_poly.entity_id
_entity_poly.type
_entity_poly.pdbx_seq_one_letter_code
_entity_poly.pdbx_strand_id
1 'polypeptide(L)'
;MARWAPLKKDTLGVLADEILHNYGQGRSIVAVDGRHGAGQAAFADDLAAVLRPRADKVFRASMDDFFKPRFDRDRIDDARGYFEGIYDYSLFRRVLVDPYRVGGSTGFVLKGFDVDRDQPVFQAKWQSAADDAILIVDGVFLQRKDLAGLWNYAVWLATPLVAATDDTTALRVGADELYLSKVSPSERAAAIFNNQNPEHPRREFADSC
;
A
#
# COMPACT_ATOMS: atom_id res chain seq x y z
N MET A 1 -4.04 17.69 32.63
CA MET A 1 -5.25 17.28 31.89
C MET A 1 -4.84 16.21 30.89
N ALA A 2 -5.29 14.96 31.07
CA ALA A 2 -4.98 13.89 30.12
C ALA A 2 -5.68 14.21 28.80
N ARG A 3 -4.88 14.47 27.75
CA ARG A 3 -5.38 14.74 26.40
C ARG A 3 -5.96 13.42 25.88
N TRP A 4 -7.29 13.30 25.82
CA TRP A 4 -7.95 12.12 25.28
C TRP A 4 -7.48 11.92 23.83
N ALA A 5 -6.84 10.77 23.57
CA ALA A 5 -6.47 10.33 22.24
C ALA A 5 -7.34 9.10 21.92
N PRO A 6 -8.02 9.07 20.76
CA PRO A 6 -8.78 7.88 20.37
C PRO A 6 -7.86 6.67 20.30
N LEU A 7 -8.40 5.50 20.62
CA LEU A 7 -7.67 4.25 20.43
C LEU A 7 -7.48 4.02 18.92
N LYS A 8 -6.36 3.40 18.54
CA LYS A 8 -6.07 3.01 17.15
C LYS A 8 -7.26 2.36 16.44
N LYS A 9 -7.95 1.45 17.14
CA LYS A 9 -9.12 0.74 16.64
C LYS A 9 -10.28 1.67 16.29
N ASP A 10 -10.50 2.73 17.06
CA ASP A 10 -11.58 3.68 16.80
C ASP A 10 -11.27 4.52 15.57
N THR A 11 -10.03 5.02 15.47
CA THR A 11 -9.55 5.76 14.30
C THR A 11 -9.66 4.93 13.02
N LEU A 12 -9.21 3.66 13.06
CA LEU A 12 -9.33 2.74 11.92
C LEU A 12 -10.78 2.32 11.67
N GLY A 13 -11.61 2.27 12.69
CA GLY A 13 -13.06 2.03 12.58
C GLY A 13 -13.73 3.09 11.71
N VAL A 14 -13.47 4.37 12.00
CA VAL A 14 -13.98 5.49 11.20
C VAL A 14 -13.50 5.41 9.76
N LEU A 15 -12.22 5.09 9.52
CA LEU A 15 -11.69 4.89 8.17
C LEU A 15 -12.37 3.72 7.45
N ALA A 16 -12.57 2.60 8.14
CA ALA A 16 -13.23 1.42 7.57
C ALA A 16 -14.68 1.73 7.18
N ASP A 17 -15.41 2.43 8.05
CA ASP A 17 -16.80 2.82 7.79
C ASP A 17 -16.88 3.79 6.60
N GLU A 18 -15.93 4.73 6.45
CA GLU A 18 -15.81 5.60 5.28
C GLU A 18 -15.54 4.82 3.97
N ILE A 19 -14.59 3.88 4.00
CA ILE A 19 -14.28 3.04 2.83
C ILE A 19 -15.53 2.25 2.41
N LEU A 20 -16.25 1.65 3.36
CA LEU A 20 -17.45 0.87 3.08
C LEU A 20 -18.62 1.72 2.61
N HIS A 21 -18.75 2.94 3.14
CA HIS A 21 -19.77 3.86 2.67
C HIS A 21 -19.58 4.24 1.20
N ASN A 22 -18.33 4.49 0.78
CA ASN A 22 -18.02 4.93 -0.58
C ASN A 22 -17.83 3.78 -1.58
N TYR A 23 -17.34 2.63 -1.11
CA TYR A 23 -16.87 1.51 -1.95
C TYR A 23 -17.25 0.13 -1.40
N GLY A 24 -18.37 0.04 -0.66
CA GLY A 24 -18.90 -1.22 -0.13
C GLY A 24 -19.73 -2.04 -1.12
N GLN A 25 -19.82 -1.62 -2.38
CA GLN A 25 -20.48 -2.35 -3.46
C GLN A 25 -19.49 -2.56 -4.61
N GLY A 26 -19.41 -3.79 -5.09
CA GLY A 26 -18.41 -4.21 -6.05
C GLY A 26 -17.00 -4.35 -5.42
N ARG A 27 -16.11 -5.00 -6.17
CA ARG A 27 -14.74 -5.22 -5.72
C ARG A 27 -14.00 -3.88 -5.65
N SER A 28 -13.46 -3.56 -4.49
CA SER A 28 -12.67 -2.35 -4.26
C SER A 28 -11.21 -2.66 -3.93
N ILE A 29 -10.33 -1.74 -4.31
CA ILE A 29 -8.90 -1.79 -4.02
C ILE A 29 -8.50 -0.55 -3.23
N VAL A 30 -7.93 -0.78 -2.04
CA VAL A 30 -7.46 0.25 -1.11
C VAL A 30 -5.93 0.23 -1.10
N ALA A 31 -5.30 1.37 -1.39
CA ALA A 31 -3.87 1.55 -1.24
C ALA A 31 -3.54 2.12 0.16
N VAL A 32 -2.53 1.57 0.83
CA VAL A 32 -1.89 2.13 2.02
C VAL A 32 -0.46 2.47 1.63
N ASP A 33 -0.28 3.72 1.23
CA ASP A 33 0.97 4.25 0.70
C ASP A 33 1.69 5.11 1.75
N GLY A 34 2.99 5.23 1.62
CA GLY A 34 3.83 5.97 2.55
C GLY A 34 5.27 6.01 2.07
N ARG A 35 6.10 6.73 2.81
CA ARG A 35 7.57 6.68 2.64
C ARG A 35 8.11 5.37 3.19
N HIS A 36 9.36 5.04 2.85
CA HIS A 36 10.03 3.91 3.49
C HIS A 36 10.05 4.10 5.02
N GLY A 37 9.63 3.07 5.74
CA GLY A 37 9.57 3.08 7.21
C GLY A 37 8.33 3.77 7.81
N ALA A 38 7.33 4.15 7.02
CA ALA A 38 6.10 4.79 7.52
C ALA A 38 5.13 3.82 8.23
N GLY A 39 5.39 2.52 8.22
CA GLY A 39 4.58 1.50 8.89
C GLY A 39 3.36 1.03 8.08
N GLN A 40 3.42 1.11 6.75
CA GLN A 40 2.33 0.78 5.83
C GLN A 40 1.78 -0.63 6.04
N ALA A 41 2.66 -1.63 6.12
CA ALA A 41 2.27 -3.02 6.29
C ALA A 41 1.46 -3.25 7.58
N ALA A 42 1.95 -2.75 8.71
CA ALA A 42 1.27 -2.85 10.00
C ALA A 42 -0.07 -2.09 9.99
N PHE A 43 -0.10 -0.85 9.48
CA PHE A 43 -1.33 -0.07 9.36
C PHE A 43 -2.38 -0.80 8.50
N ALA A 44 -1.96 -1.39 7.38
CA ALA A 44 -2.84 -2.12 6.48
C ALA A 44 -3.34 -3.43 7.10
N ASP A 45 -2.53 -4.12 7.90
CA ASP A 45 -2.94 -5.31 8.65
C ASP A 45 -3.99 -4.98 9.71
N ASP A 46 -3.79 -3.87 10.43
CA ASP A 46 -4.75 -3.38 11.42
C ASP A 46 -6.05 -2.92 10.77
N LEU A 47 -5.97 -2.22 9.63
CA LEU A 47 -7.15 -1.83 8.84
C LEU A 47 -7.90 -3.07 8.34
N ALA A 48 -7.20 -4.09 7.86
CA ALA A 48 -7.83 -5.36 7.47
C ALA A 48 -8.51 -6.05 8.66
N ALA A 49 -7.89 -6.05 9.84
CA ALA A 49 -8.50 -6.61 11.05
C ALA A 49 -9.81 -5.90 11.41
N VAL A 50 -9.89 -4.58 11.21
CA VAL A 50 -11.11 -3.79 11.43
C VAL A 50 -12.15 -4.02 10.32
N LEU A 51 -11.75 -4.19 9.06
CA LEU A 51 -12.68 -4.42 7.95
C LEU A 51 -13.26 -5.84 7.91
N ARG A 52 -12.50 -6.87 8.32
CA ARG A 52 -12.95 -8.28 8.30
C ARG A 52 -14.32 -8.55 8.97
N PRO A 53 -14.67 -7.95 10.12
CA PRO A 53 -16.01 -8.14 10.68
C PRO A 53 -17.12 -7.30 10.01
N ARG A 54 -16.77 -6.40 9.08
CA ARG A 54 -17.70 -5.44 8.43
C ARG A 54 -17.91 -5.70 6.94
N ALA A 55 -17.03 -6.46 6.30
CA ALA A 55 -17.03 -6.74 4.86
C ALA A 55 -17.00 -8.25 4.58
N ASP A 56 -17.59 -8.68 3.46
CA ASP A 56 -17.68 -10.09 3.09
C ASP A 56 -16.32 -10.77 2.98
N LYS A 57 -15.36 -10.09 2.34
CA LYS A 57 -14.01 -10.60 2.20
C LYS A 57 -12.98 -9.48 2.10
N VAL A 58 -11.92 -9.61 2.90
CA VAL A 58 -10.78 -8.69 2.88
C VAL A 58 -9.51 -9.47 2.56
N PHE A 59 -8.79 -9.02 1.54
CA PHE A 59 -7.50 -9.54 1.12
C PHE A 59 -6.39 -8.54 1.45
N ARG A 60 -5.21 -9.07 1.77
CA ARG A 60 -3.99 -8.30 2.04
C ARG A 60 -2.92 -8.71 1.05
N ALA A 61 -2.30 -7.73 0.41
CA ALA A 61 -1.11 -7.89 -0.41
C ALA A 61 -0.12 -6.77 -0.07
N SER A 62 1.17 -7.04 -0.23
CA SER A 62 2.21 -6.02 -0.14
C SER A 62 2.89 -5.87 -1.49
N MET A 63 3.29 -4.64 -1.85
CA MET A 63 4.11 -4.42 -3.05
C MET A 63 5.47 -5.14 -2.96
N ASP A 64 5.95 -5.39 -1.74
CA ASP A 64 7.18 -6.13 -1.47
C ASP A 64 7.12 -7.61 -1.92
N ASP A 65 5.90 -8.16 -2.10
CA ASP A 65 5.70 -9.49 -2.69
C ASP A 65 5.81 -9.50 -4.23
N PHE A 66 6.20 -8.37 -4.82
CA PHE A 66 6.36 -8.16 -6.27
C PHE A 66 7.68 -7.44 -6.59
N PHE A 67 8.73 -7.63 -5.78
CA PHE A 67 10.08 -7.20 -6.15
C PHE A 67 10.54 -7.83 -7.47
N LYS A 68 11.42 -7.13 -8.18
CA LYS A 68 12.23 -7.76 -9.22
C LYS A 68 13.28 -8.69 -8.61
N PRO A 69 13.81 -9.66 -9.38
CA PRO A 69 14.96 -10.46 -8.96
C PRO A 69 16.14 -9.60 -8.50
N ARG A 70 16.94 -10.12 -7.57
CA ARG A 70 18.12 -9.42 -7.05
C ARG A 70 19.08 -9.01 -8.16
N PHE A 71 19.23 -9.83 -9.19
CA PHE A 71 20.04 -9.50 -10.36
C PHE A 71 19.67 -8.14 -11.02
N ASP A 72 18.39 -7.79 -11.03
CA ASP A 72 17.92 -6.50 -11.55
C ASP A 72 18.05 -5.39 -10.50
N ARG A 73 17.78 -5.70 -9.23
CA ARG A 73 17.81 -4.73 -8.13
C ARG A 73 19.22 -4.26 -7.79
N ASP A 74 20.21 -5.15 -7.82
CA ASP A 74 21.62 -4.85 -7.50
C ASP A 74 22.28 -3.92 -8.54
N ARG A 75 21.65 -3.76 -9.71
CA ARG A 75 22.10 -2.84 -10.78
C ARG A 75 21.57 -1.43 -10.60
N ILE A 76 20.70 -1.20 -9.62
CA ILE A 76 20.17 0.12 -9.30
C ILE A 76 21.20 0.85 -8.45
N ASP A 77 21.82 1.87 -9.03
CA ASP A 77 22.87 2.68 -8.43
C ASP A 77 22.43 4.11 -8.09
N ASP A 78 21.21 4.50 -8.46
CA ASP A 78 20.64 5.81 -8.15
C ASP A 78 19.17 5.77 -7.67
N ALA A 79 18.75 6.87 -7.05
CA ALA A 79 17.41 7.05 -6.50
C ALA A 79 16.31 6.94 -7.58
N ARG A 80 16.60 7.35 -8.82
CA ARG A 80 15.63 7.34 -9.91
C ARG A 80 15.35 5.91 -10.36
N GLY A 81 16.40 5.12 -10.57
CA GLY A 81 16.33 3.70 -10.88
C GLY A 81 15.62 2.93 -9.78
N TYR A 82 15.82 3.30 -8.51
CA TYR A 82 15.09 2.71 -7.39
C TYR A 82 13.59 2.98 -7.47
N PHE A 83 13.22 4.26 -7.60
CA PHE A 83 11.82 4.66 -7.75
C PHE A 83 11.14 4.01 -8.96
N GLU A 84 11.83 3.95 -10.10
CA GLU A 84 11.25 3.46 -11.36
C GLU A 84 11.25 1.92 -11.44
N GLY A 85 12.23 1.25 -10.82
CA GLY A 85 12.64 -0.10 -11.23
C GLY A 85 12.70 -1.17 -10.15
N ILE A 86 12.48 -0.85 -8.86
CA ILE A 86 12.65 -1.83 -7.77
C ILE A 86 11.61 -2.98 -7.81
N TYR A 87 10.38 -2.71 -8.28
CA TYR A 87 9.28 -3.68 -8.36
C TYR A 87 8.94 -4.11 -9.79
N ASP A 88 8.37 -5.32 -9.92
CA ASP A 88 7.74 -5.82 -11.14
C ASP A 88 6.25 -5.47 -11.16
N TYR A 89 5.95 -4.21 -11.56
CA TYR A 89 4.58 -3.73 -11.69
C TYR A 89 3.76 -4.50 -12.73
N SER A 90 4.42 -5.05 -13.76
CA SER A 90 3.76 -5.87 -14.77
C SER A 90 3.28 -7.19 -14.17
N LEU A 91 4.10 -7.85 -13.34
CA LEU A 91 3.70 -9.03 -12.59
C LEU A 91 2.55 -8.70 -11.63
N PHE A 92 2.71 -7.66 -10.80
CA PHE A 92 1.68 -7.19 -9.86
C PHE A 92 0.32 -7.00 -10.54
N ARG A 93 0.29 -6.30 -11.67
CA ARG A 93 -0.96 -6.09 -12.41
C ARG A 93 -1.53 -7.38 -12.98
N ARG A 94 -0.69 -8.15 -13.68
CA ARG A 94 -1.12 -9.35 -14.42
C ARG A 94 -1.68 -10.45 -13.53
N VAL A 95 -1.11 -10.66 -12.33
CA VAL A 95 -1.49 -11.80 -11.48
C VAL A 95 -2.39 -11.43 -10.31
N LEU A 96 -2.41 -10.15 -9.90
CA LEU A 96 -3.23 -9.66 -8.80
C LEU A 96 -4.31 -8.70 -9.28
N VAL A 97 -3.93 -7.50 -9.73
CA VAL A 97 -4.89 -6.39 -9.89
C VAL A 97 -5.89 -6.65 -11.01
N ASP A 98 -5.40 -6.93 -12.22
CA ASP A 98 -6.25 -7.10 -13.40
C ASP A 98 -7.25 -8.28 -13.20
N PRO A 99 -6.84 -9.49 -12.76
CA PRO A 99 -7.80 -10.57 -12.48
C PRO A 99 -8.72 -10.27 -11.30
N TYR A 100 -8.26 -9.55 -10.27
CA TYR A 100 -9.13 -9.12 -9.17
C TYR A 100 -10.23 -8.19 -9.66
N ARG A 101 -9.96 -7.26 -10.58
CA ARG A 101 -10.95 -6.30 -11.10
C ARG A 101 -11.95 -6.92 -12.07
N VAL A 102 -11.55 -7.89 -12.87
CA VAL A 102 -12.43 -8.52 -13.88
C VAL A 102 -13.61 -9.26 -13.24
N GLY A 103 -13.49 -9.71 -11.99
CA GLY A 103 -14.60 -10.39 -11.30
C GLY A 103 -14.74 -11.86 -11.65
N GLY A 104 -15.87 -12.46 -11.27
CA GLY A 104 -16.21 -13.84 -11.62
C GLY A 104 -15.29 -14.91 -11.02
N SER A 105 -15.13 -16.02 -11.75
CA SER A 105 -14.31 -17.18 -11.34
C SER A 105 -12.80 -17.00 -11.60
N THR A 106 -12.37 -15.83 -12.06
CA THR A 106 -10.96 -15.53 -12.32
C THR A 106 -10.19 -15.53 -10.99
N GLY A 107 -9.25 -16.45 -10.87
CA GLY A 107 -8.35 -16.51 -9.73
C GLY A 107 -7.29 -15.41 -9.81
N PHE A 108 -6.86 -14.92 -8.65
CA PHE A 108 -5.74 -13.99 -8.51
C PHE A 108 -4.77 -14.49 -7.44
N VAL A 109 -3.57 -13.91 -7.42
CA VAL A 109 -2.47 -14.30 -6.54
C VAL A 109 -2.01 -13.09 -5.73
N LEU A 110 -1.92 -13.24 -4.42
CA LEU A 110 -1.50 -12.15 -3.52
C LEU A 110 0.02 -11.97 -3.43
N LYS A 111 0.80 -13.00 -3.79
CA LYS A 111 2.27 -13.00 -3.74
C LYS A 111 2.87 -13.58 -5.01
N GLY A 112 3.58 -12.75 -5.79
CA GLY A 112 4.19 -13.15 -7.06
C GLY A 112 5.66 -13.55 -6.95
N PHE A 113 6.37 -13.02 -5.95
CA PHE A 113 7.81 -13.18 -5.77
C PHE A 113 8.16 -13.52 -4.32
N ASP A 114 9.10 -14.43 -4.13
CA ASP A 114 9.68 -14.77 -2.83
C ASP A 114 11.04 -14.08 -2.70
N VAL A 115 11.07 -12.96 -1.96
CA VAL A 115 12.28 -12.14 -1.81
C VAL A 115 13.41 -12.85 -1.06
N ASP A 116 13.08 -13.76 -0.14
CA ASP A 116 14.06 -14.51 0.66
C ASP A 116 14.79 -15.54 -0.21
N ARG A 117 14.04 -16.21 -1.10
CA ARG A 117 14.57 -17.18 -2.05
C ARG A 117 15.03 -16.57 -3.38
N ASP A 118 14.74 -15.29 -3.60
CA ASP A 118 14.97 -14.55 -4.83
C ASP A 118 14.42 -15.25 -6.10
N GLN A 119 13.17 -15.72 -6.03
CA GLN A 119 12.53 -16.42 -7.14
C GLN A 119 11.03 -16.16 -7.23
N PRO A 120 10.41 -16.32 -8.42
CA PRO A 120 8.96 -16.34 -8.55
C PRO A 120 8.30 -17.41 -7.66
N VAL A 121 7.08 -17.14 -7.21
CA VAL A 121 6.29 -18.15 -6.49
C VAL A 121 5.67 -19.13 -7.48
N PHE A 122 6.30 -20.30 -7.65
CA PHE A 122 5.87 -21.33 -8.60
C PHE A 122 4.57 -22.05 -8.21
N GLN A 123 4.27 -22.16 -6.92
CA GLN A 123 3.06 -22.78 -6.39
C GLN A 123 2.19 -21.76 -5.67
N ALA A 124 1.82 -20.71 -6.39
CA ALA A 124 1.00 -19.65 -5.86
C ALA A 124 -0.36 -20.19 -5.39
N LYS A 125 -0.78 -19.75 -4.20
CA LYS A 125 -2.13 -20.01 -3.71
C LYS A 125 -3.10 -19.09 -4.45
N TRP A 126 -3.83 -19.67 -5.39
CA TRP A 126 -4.90 -18.98 -6.11
C TRP A 126 -6.05 -18.65 -5.17
N GLN A 127 -6.52 -17.42 -5.24
CA GLN A 127 -7.62 -16.89 -4.46
C GLN A 127 -8.75 -16.51 -5.42
N SER A 128 -9.99 -16.62 -4.95
CA SER A 128 -11.17 -16.03 -5.57
C SER A 128 -11.84 -15.10 -4.57
N ALA A 129 -12.63 -14.16 -5.09
CA ALA A 129 -13.32 -13.16 -4.29
C ALA A 129 -14.81 -13.13 -4.65
N ALA A 130 -15.66 -12.80 -3.68
CA ALA A 130 -17.04 -12.44 -3.96
C ALA A 130 -17.12 -11.09 -4.71
N ASP A 131 -18.34 -10.67 -5.05
CA ASP A 131 -18.55 -9.42 -5.77
C ASP A 131 -18.25 -8.20 -4.89
N ASP A 132 -18.49 -8.27 -3.57
CA ASP A 132 -18.26 -7.18 -2.61
C ASP A 132 -17.00 -7.42 -1.75
N ALA A 133 -15.87 -7.70 -2.41
CA ALA A 133 -14.59 -7.91 -1.73
C ALA A 133 -13.72 -6.65 -1.70
N ILE A 134 -12.84 -6.56 -0.69
CA ILE A 134 -11.85 -5.49 -0.55
C ILE A 134 -10.44 -6.07 -0.64
N LEU A 135 -9.60 -5.50 -1.51
CA LEU A 135 -8.17 -5.77 -1.56
C LEU A 135 -7.41 -4.58 -0.99
N ILE A 136 -6.64 -4.81 0.08
CA ILE A 136 -5.78 -3.78 0.67
C ILE A 136 -4.33 -4.06 0.28
N VAL A 137 -3.72 -3.11 -0.43
CA VAL A 137 -2.33 -3.15 -0.89
C VAL A 137 -1.50 -2.14 -0.11
N ASP A 138 -0.46 -2.59 0.59
CA ASP A 138 0.52 -1.72 1.23
C ASP A 138 1.81 -1.61 0.41
N GLY A 139 2.54 -0.51 0.59
CA GLY A 139 3.87 -0.36 0.01
C GLY A 139 4.30 1.09 -0.10
N VAL A 140 5.31 1.30 -0.94
CA VAL A 140 5.77 2.63 -1.37
C VAL A 140 5.40 2.83 -2.83
N PHE A 141 5.32 4.10 -3.25
CA PHE A 141 5.12 4.49 -4.65
C PHE A 141 3.77 4.06 -5.25
N LEU A 142 2.78 3.70 -4.43
CA LEU A 142 1.53 3.13 -4.92
C LEU A 142 0.75 4.14 -5.77
N GLN A 143 0.84 5.44 -5.47
CA GLN A 143 0.13 6.46 -6.26
C GLN A 143 0.89 6.97 -7.50
N ARG A 144 1.95 6.29 -7.95
CA ARG A 144 2.64 6.61 -9.22
C ARG A 144 1.67 6.54 -10.42
N LYS A 145 2.00 7.24 -11.51
CA LYS A 145 1.08 7.51 -12.63
C LYS A 145 0.44 6.24 -13.23
N ASP A 146 1.20 5.16 -13.37
CA ASP A 146 0.80 3.87 -13.93
C ASP A 146 -0.09 3.03 -12.99
N LEU A 147 -0.13 3.36 -11.71
CA LEU A 147 -0.97 2.68 -10.71
C LEU A 147 -2.11 3.55 -10.19
N ALA A 148 -2.04 4.88 -10.33
CA ALA A 148 -3.01 5.78 -9.70
C ALA A 148 -4.48 5.54 -10.08
N GLY A 149 -4.75 5.05 -11.30
CA GLY A 149 -6.10 4.71 -11.73
C GLY A 149 -6.63 3.37 -11.18
N LEU A 150 -5.82 2.64 -10.40
CA LEU A 150 -6.18 1.32 -9.87
C LEU A 150 -6.90 1.39 -8.53
N TRP A 151 -6.69 2.45 -7.76
CA TRP A 151 -7.16 2.54 -6.38
C TRP A 151 -8.54 3.16 -6.32
N ASN A 152 -9.47 2.50 -5.62
CA ASN A 152 -10.73 3.12 -5.24
C ASN A 152 -10.50 4.11 -4.10
N TYR A 153 -9.63 3.76 -3.16
CA TYR A 153 -9.28 4.59 -2.02
C TYR A 153 -7.77 4.53 -1.79
N ALA A 154 -7.13 5.67 -1.51
CA ALA A 154 -5.71 5.74 -1.20
C ALA A 154 -5.49 6.44 0.14
N VAL A 155 -4.80 5.77 1.04
CA VAL A 155 -4.31 6.29 2.32
C VAL A 155 -2.85 6.69 2.14
N TRP A 156 -2.47 7.87 2.60
CA TRP A 156 -1.09 8.32 2.69
C TRP A 156 -0.65 8.38 4.16
N LEU A 157 0.41 7.66 4.51
CA LEU A 157 1.04 7.72 5.83
C LEU A 157 2.13 8.81 5.84
N ALA A 158 1.81 9.93 6.49
CA ALA A 158 2.70 11.05 6.67
C ALA A 158 3.65 10.80 7.85
N THR A 159 4.88 10.38 7.54
CA THR A 159 6.00 10.31 8.48
C THR A 159 7.17 11.15 7.97
N PRO A 160 8.02 11.71 8.85
CA PRO A 160 9.26 12.37 8.44
C PRO A 160 10.15 11.42 7.61
N LEU A 161 11.00 11.98 6.75
CA LEU A 161 12.05 11.19 6.10
C LEU A 161 12.98 10.64 7.18
N VAL A 162 13.30 9.36 7.04
CA VAL A 162 14.34 8.73 7.89
C VAL A 162 15.70 9.23 7.44
N ALA A 163 16.63 9.38 8.39
CA ALA A 163 18.02 9.70 8.05
C ALA A 163 18.64 8.49 7.34
N ALA A 164 19.36 8.73 6.24
CA ALA A 164 20.15 7.70 5.59
C ALA A 164 21.32 7.28 6.49
N THR A 165 21.50 5.97 6.67
CA THR A 165 22.56 5.39 7.52
C THR A 165 23.53 4.53 6.72
N ASP A 166 23.18 4.16 5.50
CA ASP A 166 23.95 3.35 4.55
C ASP A 166 23.49 3.65 3.12
N ASP A 167 24.16 3.06 2.12
CA ASP A 167 23.85 3.30 0.70
C ASP A 167 22.43 2.88 0.32
N THR A 168 21.91 1.79 0.92
CA THR A 168 20.55 1.30 0.62
C THR A 168 19.49 2.27 1.11
N THR A 169 19.66 2.78 2.34
CA THR A 169 18.77 3.78 2.93
C THR A 169 18.91 5.13 2.24
N ALA A 170 20.11 5.50 1.76
CA ALA A 170 20.31 6.69 0.93
C ALA A 170 19.53 6.60 -0.39
N LEU A 171 19.56 5.45 -1.08
CA LEU A 171 18.78 5.20 -2.30
C LEU A 171 17.27 5.31 -2.03
N ARG A 172 16.79 4.72 -0.94
CA ARG A 172 15.37 4.80 -0.54
C ARG A 172 14.92 6.22 -0.24
N VAL A 173 15.70 6.97 0.53
CA VAL A 173 15.41 8.37 0.86
C VAL A 173 15.36 9.23 -0.41
N GLY A 174 16.35 9.11 -1.29
CA GLY A 174 16.34 9.85 -2.56
C GLY A 174 15.17 9.45 -3.45
N ALA A 175 14.77 8.17 -3.47
CA ALA A 175 13.61 7.70 -4.21
C ALA A 175 12.29 8.25 -3.64
N ASP A 176 12.17 8.33 -2.31
CA ASP A 176 11.04 8.97 -1.64
C ASP A 176 10.97 10.47 -1.96
N GLU A 177 12.09 11.19 -1.98
CA GLU A 177 12.15 12.61 -2.39
C GLU A 177 11.71 12.81 -3.84
N LEU A 178 12.18 11.97 -4.76
CA LEU A 178 11.74 11.96 -6.15
C LEU A 178 10.24 11.66 -6.26
N TYR A 179 9.74 10.72 -5.47
CA TYR A 179 8.34 10.36 -5.46
C TYR A 179 7.45 11.52 -4.98
N LEU A 180 7.82 12.14 -3.86
CA LEU A 180 7.10 13.29 -3.31
C LEU A 180 7.06 14.45 -4.30
N SER A 181 8.21 14.80 -4.89
CA SER A 181 8.31 15.93 -5.82
C SER A 181 7.57 15.69 -7.15
N LYS A 182 7.55 14.45 -7.66
CA LYS A 182 6.91 14.13 -8.94
C LYS A 182 5.43 13.80 -8.84
N VAL A 183 4.98 13.28 -7.69
CA VAL A 183 3.66 12.63 -7.57
C VAL A 183 2.75 13.34 -6.56
N SER A 184 3.30 14.07 -5.59
CA SER A 184 2.54 14.72 -4.51
C SER A 184 1.49 13.79 -3.89
N PRO A 185 1.87 12.62 -3.36
CA PRO A 185 0.92 11.58 -2.92
C PRO A 185 -0.05 12.04 -1.83
N SER A 186 0.33 13.03 -1.02
CA SER A 186 -0.55 13.64 -0.02
C SER A 186 -1.73 14.39 -0.65
N GLU A 187 -1.54 15.05 -1.79
CA GLU A 187 -2.61 15.80 -2.48
C GLU A 187 -3.59 14.87 -3.21
N ARG A 188 -3.17 13.61 -3.44
CA ARG A 188 -3.92 12.62 -4.21
C ARG A 188 -4.62 11.59 -3.32
N ALA A 189 -4.18 11.47 -2.07
CA ALA A 189 -4.76 10.55 -1.11
C ALA A 189 -6.15 11.01 -0.65
N ALA A 190 -7.06 10.05 -0.48
CA ALA A 190 -8.37 10.30 0.10
C ALA A 190 -8.29 10.53 1.62
N ALA A 191 -7.27 9.98 2.28
CA ALA A 191 -6.97 10.27 3.68
C ALA A 191 -5.47 10.30 3.94
N ILE A 192 -5.06 11.23 4.79
CA ILE A 192 -3.70 11.35 5.28
C ILE A 192 -3.68 10.98 6.76
N PHE A 193 -2.69 10.18 7.16
CA PHE A 193 -2.49 9.80 8.55
C PHE A 193 -1.07 10.07 9.01
N ASN A 194 -0.94 10.79 10.11
CA ASN A 194 0.29 10.80 10.89
C ASN A 194 0.47 9.45 11.58
N ASN A 195 1.48 8.69 11.16
CA ASN A 195 1.77 7.37 11.72
C ASN A 195 3.10 7.32 12.48
N GLN A 196 3.58 8.45 13.00
CA GLN A 196 4.82 8.49 13.81
C GLN A 196 4.71 7.66 15.11
N ASN A 197 3.49 7.55 15.65
CA ASN A 197 3.17 6.61 16.73
C ASN A 197 2.16 5.59 16.19
N PRO A 198 2.60 4.38 15.80
CA PRO A 198 1.73 3.35 15.24
C PRO A 198 0.60 2.90 16.16
N GLU A 199 0.71 3.10 17.48
CA GLU A 199 -0.36 2.78 18.45
C GLU A 199 -1.40 3.88 18.56
N HIS A 200 -1.11 5.07 18.01
CA HIS A 200 -2.01 6.22 18.01
C HIS A 200 -1.94 6.99 16.68
N PRO A 201 -2.31 6.35 15.55
CA PRO A 201 -2.37 7.03 14.27
C PRO A 201 -3.41 8.15 14.32
N ARG A 202 -3.11 9.28 13.68
CA ARG A 202 -3.98 10.46 13.68
C ARG A 202 -4.25 10.90 12.25
N ARG A 203 -5.53 11.03 11.90
CA ARG A 203 -5.91 11.61 10.61
C ARG A 203 -5.48 13.07 10.57
N GLU A 204 -4.82 13.45 9.48
CA GLU A 204 -4.49 14.83 9.15
C GLU A 204 -5.41 15.26 8.00
N PHE A 205 -5.83 16.51 8.04
CA PHE A 205 -6.56 17.13 6.95
C PHE A 205 -5.60 18.09 6.28
N ALA A 206 -5.33 17.90 4.99
CA ALA A 206 -4.55 18.87 4.25
C ALA A 206 -5.34 20.18 4.26
N ASP A 207 -4.74 21.23 4.82
CA ASP A 207 -5.32 22.58 4.80
C ASP A 207 -5.48 22.96 3.32
N SER A 208 -6.72 22.90 2.85
CA SER A 208 -7.08 23.39 1.53
C SER A 208 -7.05 24.91 1.62
N CYS A 209 -5.92 25.50 1.25
CA CYS A 209 -5.80 26.93 0.96
C CYS A 209 -6.24 27.22 -0.47
#